data_AF-A0A3M2STZ3-F1
#
_entry.id   AF-A0A3M2STZ3-F1
#
_cell.length_a   1.000
_cell.length_b   1.000
_cell.length_c   1.000
_cell.angle_alpha   90.00
_cell.angle_beta   90.00
_cell.angle_gamma   90.00
#
_symmetry.space_group_name_H-M   'P 1'
#
loop_
_entity.id
_entity.type
_entity.pdbx_description
1 polymer ?
#
loop_
_entity_poly.entity_id
_entity_poly.type
_entity_poly.pdbx_seq_one_letter_code
_entity_poly.pdbx_strand_id
1 'polypeptide(L)'
;MVTTRGSKRKRDNNNNHHPETNTSKDPPPAGIIHTIGHGTRPLSSLLSLLHSANTTKLLDVRSIPRSRTNPQFNRDALHTSTELAAHGIEYIWLGAELGGRRNKGKQPGGVDRHSALRVAAFRNYAGYMSTSGFWDGMRVLERLAGEVANEGNAGTVAIMCSETLWWKCHRRMISDALVVRGWEVRHLGVQKVPLVHRMWDIARVGDDGELVYDDNK
;
A
#
# COMPACT_ATOMS: atom_id res chain seq x y z
N MET A 1 59.05 -5.80 50.87
CA MET A 1 59.92 -5.13 49.87
C MET A 1 59.51 -5.67 48.50
N VAL A 2 59.28 -4.77 47.52
CA VAL A 2 58.98 -5.03 46.09
C VAL A 2 57.53 -5.52 45.81
N THR A 3 56.55 -4.63 45.56
CA THR A 3 56.06 -4.12 44.24
C THR A 3 55.86 -5.24 43.19
N THR A 4 54.75 -5.38 42.45
CA THR A 4 54.07 -4.40 41.60
C THR A 4 52.86 -5.04 40.87
N ARG A 5 51.96 -4.18 40.38
CA ARG A 5 51.12 -4.28 39.15
C ARG A 5 49.84 -5.13 39.19
N GLY A 6 48.73 -4.41 39.08
CA GLY A 6 47.40 -4.96 38.92
C GLY A 6 47.03 -5.37 37.50
N SER A 7 45.82 -5.92 37.38
CA SER A 7 45.03 -5.91 36.16
C SER A 7 43.57 -6.04 36.55
N LYS A 8 42.84 -4.91 36.51
CA LYS A 8 41.39 -4.89 36.38
C LYS A 8 41.07 -5.42 34.99
N ARG A 9 40.26 -6.49 34.88
CA ARG A 9 39.48 -6.73 33.66
C ARG A 9 37.99 -6.75 33.99
N LYS A 10 37.29 -5.96 33.18
CA LYS A 10 35.91 -5.52 33.25
C LYS A 10 34.94 -6.70 33.04
N ARG A 11 33.76 -6.53 33.65
CA ARG A 11 32.48 -7.11 33.21
C ARG A 11 32.25 -6.73 31.76
N ASP A 12 31.64 -7.63 30.97
CA ASP A 12 30.71 -7.25 29.91
C ASP A 12 29.66 -8.37 29.79
N ASN A 13 28.61 -8.22 30.60
CA ASN A 13 27.36 -8.95 30.50
C ASN A 13 26.54 -8.21 29.42
N ASN A 14 26.68 -8.59 28.15
CA ASN A 14 26.02 -7.88 27.07
C ASN A 14 24.56 -8.34 26.96
N ASN A 15 23.76 -7.72 27.82
CA ASN A 15 22.31 -7.81 27.85
C ASN A 15 21.74 -7.10 26.62
N ASN A 16 20.69 -7.67 26.05
CA ASN A 16 19.89 -7.12 24.96
C ASN A 16 19.67 -5.61 25.08
N HIS A 17 20.10 -4.86 24.07
CA HIS A 17 19.63 -3.51 23.78
C HIS A 17 19.24 -3.47 22.31
N HIS A 18 17.99 -3.84 22.02
CA HIS A 18 17.31 -3.28 20.86
C HIS A 18 17.04 -1.82 21.19
N PRO A 19 17.42 -0.86 20.35
CA PRO A 19 17.04 0.53 20.59
C PRO A 19 15.53 0.65 20.38
N GLU A 20 14.81 0.91 21.46
CA GLU A 20 13.45 1.44 21.42
C GLU A 20 13.51 2.81 20.74
N THR A 21 13.11 2.88 19.46
CA THR A 21 12.91 4.16 18.79
C THR A 21 11.54 4.72 19.16
N ASN A 22 11.58 5.52 20.23
CA ASN A 22 10.89 6.80 20.43
C ASN A 22 9.54 6.98 19.69
N THR A 23 8.48 6.98 20.50
CA THR A 23 7.09 7.24 20.13
C THR A 23 6.91 8.60 19.43
N SER A 24 6.15 8.54 18.35
CA SER A 24 5.88 9.52 17.29
C SER A 24 5.37 10.89 17.76
N LYS A 25 5.91 11.94 17.13
CA LYS A 25 5.31 13.29 17.03
C LYS A 25 4.18 13.37 15.99
N ASP A 26 3.87 12.26 15.32
CA ASP A 26 2.88 12.23 14.25
C ASP A 26 1.47 12.13 14.82
N PRO A 27 0.48 12.83 14.23
CA PRO A 27 -0.92 12.65 14.59
C PRO A 27 -1.34 11.18 14.36
N PRO A 28 -2.31 10.67 15.12
CA PRO A 28 -2.82 9.32 14.92
C PRO A 28 -3.35 9.16 13.48
N PRO A 29 -3.20 7.96 12.88
CA PRO A 29 -3.60 7.77 11.50
C PRO A 29 -5.12 7.98 11.33
N ALA A 30 -5.51 8.50 10.16
CA ALA A 30 -6.92 8.71 9.79
C ALA A 30 -7.75 7.41 9.77
N GLY A 31 -7.06 6.27 9.65
CA GLY A 31 -7.61 4.92 9.66
C GLY A 31 -6.63 3.94 9.03
N ILE A 32 -7.07 2.70 8.83
CA ILE A 32 -6.29 1.64 8.20
C ILE A 32 -6.87 1.32 6.82
N ILE A 33 -6.01 1.28 5.80
CA ILE A 33 -6.35 0.76 4.46
C ILE A 33 -5.45 -0.43 4.17
N HIS A 34 -6.06 -1.53 3.75
CA HIS A 34 -5.33 -2.71 3.35
C HIS A 34 -4.98 -2.69 1.86
N THR A 35 -3.96 -3.45 1.48
CA THR A 35 -3.72 -3.78 0.07
C THR A 35 -3.52 -5.27 -0.10
N ILE A 36 -3.96 -5.83 -1.23
CA ILE A 36 -3.78 -7.26 -1.52
C ILE A 36 -3.48 -7.49 -3.00
N GLY A 37 -2.61 -8.46 -3.28
CA GLY A 37 -2.35 -8.95 -4.62
C GLY A 37 -3.02 -10.30 -4.78
N HIS A 38 -3.86 -10.48 -5.80
CA HIS A 38 -4.50 -11.77 -5.99
C HIS A 38 -3.51 -12.85 -6.51
N GLY A 39 -2.45 -12.47 -7.23
CA GLY A 39 -1.47 -13.43 -7.74
C GLY A 39 -2.14 -14.57 -8.50
N THR A 40 -1.73 -15.80 -8.17
CA THR A 40 -2.28 -17.06 -8.71
C THR A 40 -3.08 -17.86 -7.67
N ARG A 41 -3.46 -17.26 -6.55
CA ARG A 41 -4.10 -18.00 -5.46
C ARG A 41 -5.57 -18.30 -5.73
N PRO A 42 -6.15 -19.30 -5.05
CA PRO A 42 -7.59 -19.51 -5.04
C PRO A 42 -8.36 -18.31 -4.46
N LEU A 43 -9.62 -18.15 -4.88
CA LEU A 43 -10.51 -17.13 -4.33
C LEU A 43 -10.74 -17.34 -2.82
N SER A 44 -10.88 -18.59 -2.35
CA SER A 44 -11.03 -18.90 -0.92
C SER A 44 -9.87 -18.34 -0.09
N SER A 45 -8.64 -18.46 -0.56
CA SER A 45 -7.49 -17.83 0.09
C SER A 45 -7.63 -16.30 0.14
N LEU A 46 -8.19 -15.66 -0.91
CA LEU A 46 -8.58 -14.21 -0.93
C LEU A 46 -9.42 -13.87 0.25
N LEU A 47 -10.53 -14.56 0.35
CA LEU A 47 -11.53 -14.30 1.35
C LEU A 47 -10.96 -14.51 2.75
N SER A 48 -10.14 -15.54 2.99
CA SER A 48 -9.50 -15.73 4.30
C SER A 48 -8.61 -14.55 4.70
N LEU A 49 -7.80 -14.00 3.78
CA LEU A 49 -6.94 -12.85 4.09
C LEU A 49 -7.74 -11.56 4.28
N LEU A 50 -8.76 -11.33 3.46
CA LEU A 50 -9.66 -10.17 3.60
C LEU A 50 -10.46 -10.23 4.90
N HIS A 51 -10.99 -11.40 5.23
CA HIS A 51 -11.74 -11.65 6.45
C HIS A 51 -10.86 -11.44 7.71
N SER A 52 -9.60 -11.92 7.70
CA SER A 52 -8.66 -11.69 8.81
C SER A 52 -8.33 -10.21 9.05
N ALA A 53 -8.62 -9.36 8.06
CA ALA A 53 -8.44 -7.92 8.10
C ALA A 53 -9.78 -7.16 8.30
N ASN A 54 -10.89 -7.86 8.57
CA ASN A 54 -12.24 -7.31 8.64
C ASN A 54 -12.61 -6.47 7.40
N THR A 55 -12.10 -6.84 6.22
CA THR A 55 -12.38 -6.08 5.01
C THR A 55 -13.84 -6.27 4.58
N THR A 56 -14.58 -5.17 4.45
CA THR A 56 -15.98 -5.15 3.98
C THR A 56 -16.12 -4.54 2.59
N LYS A 57 -15.09 -3.84 2.08
CA LYS A 57 -15.04 -3.37 0.69
C LYS A 57 -13.70 -3.70 0.02
N LEU A 58 -13.77 -4.35 -1.14
CA LEU A 58 -12.64 -4.69 -1.97
C LEU A 58 -12.61 -3.80 -3.22
N LEU A 59 -11.68 -2.85 -3.25
CA LEU A 59 -11.52 -1.87 -4.32
C LEU A 59 -10.48 -2.38 -5.33
N ASP A 60 -10.93 -2.79 -6.51
CA ASP A 60 -10.05 -3.25 -7.57
C ASP A 60 -9.46 -2.08 -8.36
N VAL A 61 -8.15 -1.89 -8.20
CA VAL A 61 -7.38 -0.83 -8.86
C VAL A 61 -6.70 -1.30 -10.15
N ARG A 62 -7.06 -2.48 -10.68
CA ARG A 62 -6.55 -2.94 -11.99
C ARG A 62 -7.22 -2.17 -13.12
N SER A 63 -6.41 -1.58 -14.01
CA SER A 63 -6.93 -0.93 -15.24
C SER A 63 -7.74 -1.88 -16.11
N ILE A 64 -7.30 -3.15 -16.21
CA ILE A 64 -7.97 -4.19 -17.00
C ILE A 64 -8.11 -5.43 -16.12
N PRO A 65 -9.22 -5.57 -15.38
CA PRO A 65 -9.48 -6.68 -14.48
C PRO A 65 -10.01 -7.91 -15.23
N ARG A 66 -9.23 -8.40 -16.20
CA ARG A 66 -9.56 -9.58 -17.02
C ARG A 66 -8.32 -10.46 -17.21
N SER A 67 -8.46 -11.75 -16.97
CA SER A 67 -7.43 -12.77 -17.11
C SER A 67 -8.06 -14.09 -17.57
N ARG A 68 -7.37 -14.79 -18.49
CA ARG A 68 -7.71 -16.18 -18.85
C ARG A 68 -7.17 -17.19 -17.82
N THR A 69 -6.02 -16.89 -17.22
CA THR A 69 -5.34 -17.75 -16.24
C THR A 69 -6.00 -17.67 -14.87
N ASN A 70 -6.50 -16.49 -14.50
CA ASN A 70 -7.18 -16.26 -13.22
C ASN A 70 -8.60 -15.71 -13.43
N PRO A 71 -9.50 -16.47 -14.08
CA PRO A 71 -10.83 -15.99 -14.44
C PRO A 71 -11.73 -15.71 -13.23
N GLN A 72 -11.46 -16.35 -12.08
CA GLN A 72 -12.15 -16.10 -10.81
C GLN A 72 -11.96 -14.68 -10.28
N PHE A 73 -10.89 -13.99 -10.72
CA PHE A 73 -10.65 -12.59 -10.40
C PHE A 73 -11.03 -11.66 -11.55
N ASN A 74 -11.80 -12.09 -12.54
CA ASN A 74 -12.34 -11.16 -13.54
C ASN A 74 -13.37 -10.24 -12.88
N ARG A 75 -13.45 -8.98 -13.33
CA ARG A 75 -14.39 -7.99 -12.77
C ARG A 75 -15.81 -8.53 -12.70
N ASP A 76 -16.31 -9.09 -13.80
CA ASP A 76 -17.69 -9.57 -13.86
C ASP A 76 -17.90 -10.73 -12.87
N ALA A 77 -16.91 -11.62 -12.70
CA ALA A 77 -16.96 -12.71 -11.75
C ALA A 77 -16.93 -12.25 -10.29
N LEU A 78 -16.11 -11.23 -9.96
CA LEU A 78 -16.05 -10.67 -8.61
C LEU A 78 -17.27 -9.84 -8.27
N HIS A 79 -17.78 -9.06 -9.23
CA HIS A 79 -18.97 -8.23 -9.05
C HIS A 79 -20.22 -9.07 -8.72
N THR A 80 -20.31 -10.29 -9.25
CA THR A 80 -21.43 -11.21 -8.99
C THR A 80 -21.05 -12.39 -8.08
N SER A 81 -19.93 -12.32 -7.36
CA SER A 81 -19.46 -13.44 -6.54
C SER A 81 -20.35 -13.62 -5.31
N THR A 82 -20.94 -14.80 -5.20
CA THR A 82 -21.71 -15.20 -4.02
C THR A 82 -20.81 -15.42 -2.82
N GLU A 83 -19.55 -15.80 -3.02
CA GLU A 83 -18.59 -16.00 -1.94
C GLU A 83 -18.15 -14.67 -1.30
N LEU A 84 -17.93 -13.62 -2.10
CA LEU A 84 -17.72 -12.25 -1.58
C LEU A 84 -18.95 -11.77 -0.80
N ALA A 85 -20.14 -11.94 -1.36
CA ALA A 85 -21.39 -11.57 -0.71
C ALA A 85 -21.60 -12.32 0.63
N ALA A 86 -21.30 -13.62 0.67
CA ALA A 86 -21.38 -14.43 1.89
C ALA A 86 -20.40 -13.99 2.99
N HIS A 87 -19.29 -13.33 2.62
CA HIS A 87 -18.34 -12.73 3.56
C HIS A 87 -18.64 -11.25 3.85
N GLY A 88 -19.75 -10.70 3.34
CA GLY A 88 -20.11 -9.30 3.52
C GLY A 88 -19.15 -8.33 2.81
N ILE A 89 -18.50 -8.77 1.73
CA ILE A 89 -17.52 -7.97 1.00
C ILE A 89 -18.16 -7.40 -0.27
N GLU A 90 -18.29 -6.08 -0.32
CA GLU A 90 -18.67 -5.36 -1.53
C GLU A 90 -17.47 -5.21 -2.47
N TYR A 91 -17.67 -5.52 -3.76
CA TYR A 91 -16.64 -5.32 -4.78
C TYR A 91 -16.88 -4.01 -5.55
N ILE A 92 -15.85 -3.17 -5.63
CA ILE A 92 -15.91 -1.87 -6.33
C ILE A 92 -14.72 -1.80 -7.29
N TRP A 93 -14.97 -1.43 -8.55
CA TRP A 93 -13.88 -1.24 -9.52
C TRP A 93 -13.51 0.25 -9.61
N LEU A 94 -12.26 0.57 -9.26
CA LEU A 94 -11.66 1.91 -9.38
C LEU A 94 -10.47 1.93 -10.36
N GLY A 95 -10.47 1.02 -11.33
CA GLY A 95 -9.37 0.89 -12.29
C GLY A 95 -9.32 2.00 -13.33
N ALA A 96 -10.38 2.78 -13.52
CA ALA A 96 -10.35 3.93 -14.42
C ALA A 96 -9.47 5.06 -13.83
N GLU A 97 -9.63 5.32 -12.54
CA GLU A 97 -8.95 6.37 -11.78
C GLU A 97 -7.62 5.87 -11.21
N LEU A 98 -7.58 4.71 -10.54
CA LEU A 98 -6.37 4.26 -9.84
C LEU A 98 -5.55 3.21 -10.61
N GLY A 99 -5.98 2.88 -11.83
CA GLY A 99 -5.36 1.91 -12.72
C GLY A 99 -3.88 2.12 -13.03
N GLY A 100 -3.06 1.10 -12.80
CA GLY A 100 -1.61 1.14 -13.06
C GLY A 100 -1.15 1.26 -14.53
N ARG A 101 -2.00 0.98 -15.53
CA ARG A 101 -1.61 1.07 -16.95
C ARG A 101 -1.78 2.50 -17.45
N ARG A 102 -0.67 3.25 -17.50
CA ARG A 102 -0.63 4.65 -17.97
C ARG A 102 0.35 4.83 -19.13
N ASN A 103 -0.09 5.55 -20.16
CA ASN A 103 0.66 5.75 -21.41
C ASN A 103 1.55 6.98 -21.32
N LYS A 104 2.82 6.86 -21.72
CA LYS A 104 3.84 7.91 -21.68
C LYS A 104 3.39 9.24 -22.32
N GLY A 105 2.81 9.18 -23.52
CA GLY A 105 2.42 10.37 -24.30
C GLY A 105 1.12 11.05 -23.83
N LYS A 106 0.55 10.64 -22.71
CA LYS A 106 -0.70 11.19 -22.16
C LYS A 106 -0.57 11.73 -20.73
N GLN A 107 0.61 11.61 -20.13
CA GLN A 107 0.82 12.13 -18.78
C GLN A 107 1.25 13.59 -18.85
N PRO A 108 0.73 14.47 -17.98
CA PRO A 108 1.18 15.84 -17.91
C PRO A 108 2.71 15.91 -17.83
N GLY A 109 3.30 16.94 -18.42
CA GLY A 109 4.72 17.25 -18.24
C GLY A 109 5.04 17.27 -16.75
N GLY A 110 6.07 16.51 -16.33
CA GLY A 110 6.31 16.22 -14.92
C GLY A 110 6.92 14.85 -14.69
N VAL A 111 6.91 13.94 -15.67
CA VAL A 111 7.59 12.63 -15.55
C VAL A 111 9.08 12.77 -15.23
N ASP A 112 9.72 13.82 -15.74
CA ASP A 112 11.16 14.07 -15.58
C ASP A 112 11.55 14.40 -14.13
N ARG A 113 10.61 14.88 -13.30
CA ARG A 113 10.87 15.13 -11.86
C ARG A 113 11.01 13.83 -11.07
N HIS A 114 10.60 12.68 -11.62
CA HIS A 114 10.69 11.38 -10.96
C HIS A 114 11.94 10.59 -11.44
N SER A 115 13.10 11.24 -11.35
CA SER A 115 14.37 10.80 -11.95
C SER A 115 14.89 9.46 -11.42
N ALA A 116 14.54 9.07 -10.19
CA ALA A 116 14.99 7.82 -9.57
C ALA A 116 14.21 6.59 -10.06
N LEU A 117 13.03 6.80 -10.67
CA LEU A 117 12.23 5.69 -11.22
C LEU A 117 12.84 5.20 -12.53
N ARG A 118 13.49 4.04 -12.51
CA ARG A 118 14.13 3.44 -13.71
C ARG A 118 13.15 2.73 -14.64
N VAL A 119 12.03 2.23 -14.12
CA VAL A 119 11.03 1.49 -14.90
C VAL A 119 10.01 2.46 -15.49
N ALA A 120 9.85 2.45 -16.82
CA ALA A 120 8.97 3.38 -17.53
C ALA A 120 7.51 3.32 -17.06
N ALA A 121 6.99 2.14 -16.71
CA ALA A 121 5.63 2.00 -16.19
C ALA A 121 5.42 2.75 -14.86
N PHE A 122 6.40 2.69 -13.94
CA PHE A 122 6.34 3.45 -12.68
C PHE A 122 6.46 4.95 -12.93
N ARG A 123 7.37 5.38 -13.82
CA ARG A 123 7.47 6.80 -14.24
C ARG A 123 6.17 7.34 -14.81
N ASN A 124 5.53 6.60 -15.71
CA ASN A 124 4.25 7.00 -16.28
C ASN A 124 3.16 7.06 -15.22
N TYR A 125 3.15 6.14 -14.26
CA TYR A 125 2.20 6.19 -13.16
C TYR A 125 2.46 7.39 -12.24
N ALA A 126 3.72 7.73 -11.98
CA ALA A 126 4.10 8.90 -11.19
C ALA A 126 3.58 10.20 -11.80
N GLY A 127 3.81 10.41 -13.11
CA GLY A 127 3.26 11.56 -13.81
C GLY A 127 1.72 11.58 -13.86
N TYR A 128 1.07 10.41 -13.79
CA TYR A 128 -0.39 10.33 -13.68
C TYR A 128 -0.89 10.78 -12.30
N MET A 129 -0.11 10.59 -11.23
CA MET A 129 -0.48 10.97 -9.87
C MET A 129 -0.65 12.49 -9.68
N SER A 130 -0.07 13.32 -10.55
CA SER A 130 -0.29 14.77 -10.56
C SER A 130 -1.61 15.20 -11.24
N THR A 131 -2.42 14.25 -11.73
CA THR A 131 -3.68 14.56 -12.44
C THR A 131 -4.88 14.61 -11.50
N SER A 132 -5.89 15.41 -11.87
CA SER A 132 -7.19 15.42 -11.16
C SER A 132 -7.83 14.04 -11.11
N GLY A 133 -7.76 13.27 -12.20
CA GLY A 133 -8.37 11.94 -12.27
C GLY A 133 -7.77 10.93 -11.29
N PHE A 134 -6.47 11.02 -11.00
CA PHE A 134 -5.87 10.22 -9.92
C PHE A 134 -6.47 10.63 -8.57
N TRP A 135 -6.52 11.94 -8.31
CA TRP A 135 -7.00 12.48 -7.04
C TRP A 135 -8.52 12.31 -6.85
N ASP A 136 -9.31 12.23 -7.91
CA ASP A 136 -10.71 11.81 -7.87
C ASP A 136 -10.83 10.39 -7.31
N GLY A 137 -10.02 9.46 -7.83
CA GLY A 137 -9.96 8.08 -7.33
C GLY A 137 -9.50 7.99 -5.87
N MET A 138 -8.50 8.78 -5.49
CA MET A 138 -8.03 8.85 -4.10
C MET A 138 -9.12 9.35 -3.16
N ARG A 139 -9.85 10.42 -3.53
CA ARG A 139 -10.99 10.93 -2.74
C ARG A 139 -12.07 9.89 -2.56
N VAL A 140 -12.41 9.12 -3.60
CA VAL A 140 -13.37 8.02 -3.50
C VAL A 140 -12.89 6.94 -2.55
N LEU A 141 -11.62 6.52 -2.68
CA LEU A 141 -10.99 5.53 -1.80
C LEU A 141 -11.00 5.97 -0.32
N GLU A 142 -10.53 7.18 -0.03
CA GLU A 142 -10.46 7.73 1.33
C GLU A 142 -11.85 7.92 1.94
N ARG A 143 -12.83 8.40 1.16
CA ARG A 143 -14.22 8.52 1.61
C ARG A 143 -14.78 7.15 2.01
N LEU A 144 -14.65 6.14 1.14
CA LEU A 144 -15.14 4.79 1.44
C LEU A 144 -14.42 4.19 2.66
N ALA A 145 -13.12 4.42 2.80
CA ALA A 145 -12.37 3.97 3.98
C ALA A 145 -12.85 4.67 5.26
N GLY A 146 -13.14 5.97 5.20
CA GLY A 146 -13.69 6.73 6.31
C GLY A 146 -15.13 6.30 6.67
N GLU A 147 -15.99 6.09 5.68
CA GLU A 147 -17.35 5.58 5.89
C GLU A 147 -17.29 4.23 6.63
N VAL A 148 -16.52 3.27 6.10
CA VAL A 148 -16.37 1.92 6.67
C VAL A 148 -15.75 1.93 8.06
N ALA A 149 -14.74 2.79 8.30
CA ALA A 149 -14.09 2.88 9.61
C ALA A 149 -15.04 3.43 10.71
N ASN A 150 -16.02 4.25 10.32
CA ASN A 150 -17.02 4.81 11.22
C ASN A 150 -18.26 3.91 11.39
N GLU A 151 -18.36 2.78 10.67
CA GLU A 151 -19.39 1.78 10.90
C GLU A 151 -19.17 1.07 12.25
N GLY A 152 -20.25 0.77 12.99
CA GLY A 152 -20.18 0.24 14.36
C GLY A 152 -19.54 -1.15 14.52
N ASN A 153 -19.14 -1.78 13.41
CA ASN A 153 -18.47 -3.08 13.30
C ASN A 153 -16.98 -2.96 12.92
N ALA A 154 -16.43 -1.75 12.81
CA ALA A 154 -15.01 -1.48 12.56
C ALA A 154 -14.44 -2.22 11.33
N GLY A 155 -15.19 -2.19 10.21
CA GLY A 155 -14.74 -2.76 8.95
C GLY A 155 -13.50 -2.05 8.39
N THR A 156 -12.92 -2.62 7.34
CA THR A 156 -11.83 -1.99 6.59
C THR A 156 -12.03 -2.05 5.08
N VAL A 157 -11.26 -1.22 4.38
CA VAL A 157 -11.16 -1.22 2.90
C VAL A 157 -9.85 -1.89 2.50
N ALA A 158 -9.88 -2.72 1.44
CA ALA A 158 -8.67 -3.22 0.79
C ALA A 158 -8.61 -2.84 -0.69
N ILE A 159 -7.47 -2.30 -1.16
CA ILE A 159 -7.21 -2.14 -2.59
C ILE A 159 -6.57 -3.41 -3.17
N MET A 160 -7.01 -3.84 -4.35
CA MET A 160 -6.56 -5.08 -4.99
C MET A 160 -5.86 -4.85 -6.34
N CYS A 161 -4.77 -5.58 -6.56
CA CYS A 161 -4.09 -5.69 -7.85
C CYS A 161 -3.80 -7.17 -8.20
N SER A 162 -3.25 -7.44 -9.38
CA SER A 162 -2.87 -8.79 -9.82
C SER A 162 -1.53 -9.25 -9.29
N GLU A 163 -0.54 -8.37 -9.19
CA GLU A 163 0.79 -8.70 -8.68
C GLU A 163 0.73 -8.99 -7.18
N THR A 164 1.30 -10.11 -6.72
CA THR A 164 1.37 -10.48 -5.30
C THR A 164 2.19 -9.47 -4.51
N LEU A 165 3.38 -9.12 -5.01
CA LEU A 165 4.33 -8.27 -4.32
C LEU A 165 4.00 -6.79 -4.54
N TRP A 166 3.49 -6.12 -3.50
CA TRP A 166 3.02 -4.73 -3.60
C TRP A 166 4.10 -3.78 -4.14
N TRP A 167 5.38 -4.00 -3.82
CA TRP A 167 6.52 -3.20 -4.27
C TRP A 167 6.87 -3.36 -5.76
N LYS A 168 6.29 -4.35 -6.45
CA LYS A 168 6.48 -4.58 -7.89
C LYS A 168 5.34 -4.03 -8.75
N CYS A 169 4.35 -3.37 -8.14
CA CYS A 169 3.22 -2.80 -8.86
C CYS A 169 2.85 -1.38 -8.38
N HIS A 170 1.91 -0.76 -9.09
CA HIS A 170 1.40 0.58 -8.78
C HIS A 170 0.77 0.71 -7.38
N ARG A 171 0.38 -0.39 -6.71
CA ARG A 171 -0.09 -0.34 -5.31
C ARG A 171 0.92 0.33 -4.39
N ARG A 172 2.23 0.19 -4.65
CA ARG A 172 3.29 0.89 -3.91
C ARG A 172 3.05 2.40 -3.87
N MET A 173 2.80 2.99 -5.02
CA MET A 173 2.69 4.44 -5.19
C MET A 173 1.34 4.98 -4.70
N ILE A 174 0.26 4.20 -4.83
CA ILE A 174 -1.01 4.51 -4.14
C ILE A 174 -0.77 4.51 -2.61
N SER A 175 -0.02 3.53 -2.11
CA SER A 175 0.27 3.42 -0.67
C SER A 175 1.14 4.56 -0.17
N ASP A 176 2.11 5.03 -0.97
CA ASP A 176 2.89 6.24 -0.67
C ASP A 176 1.96 7.46 -0.53
N ALA A 177 1.02 7.65 -1.48
CA ALA A 177 0.06 8.75 -1.45
C ALA A 177 -0.88 8.71 -0.24
N LEU A 178 -1.35 7.51 0.15
CA LEU A 178 -2.17 7.32 1.34
C LEU A 178 -1.39 7.64 2.63
N VAL A 179 -0.13 7.20 2.75
CA VAL A 179 0.71 7.48 3.91
C VAL A 179 0.99 8.98 4.08
N VAL A 180 1.30 9.69 2.98
CA VAL A 180 1.44 11.16 3.01
C VAL A 180 0.17 11.85 3.52
N ARG A 181 -0.99 11.25 3.28
CA ARG A 181 -2.30 11.75 3.71
C ARG A 181 -2.72 11.24 5.09
N GLY A 182 -1.81 10.62 5.83
CA GLY A 182 -2.02 10.20 7.22
C GLY A 182 -2.74 8.86 7.39
N TRP A 183 -2.88 8.05 6.34
CA TRP A 183 -3.43 6.69 6.47
C TRP A 183 -2.36 5.67 6.82
N GLU A 184 -2.70 4.71 7.68
CA GLU A 184 -1.87 3.53 7.86
C GLU A 184 -2.21 2.49 6.76
N VAL A 185 -1.23 2.17 5.92
CA VAL A 185 -1.42 1.16 4.87
C VAL A 185 -0.81 -0.17 5.30
N ARG A 186 -1.56 -1.27 5.16
CA ARG A 186 -1.10 -2.63 5.52
C ARG A 186 -1.25 -3.61 4.35
N HIS A 187 -0.15 -4.24 3.94
CA HIS A 187 -0.14 -5.21 2.84
C HIS A 187 -0.41 -6.63 3.31
N LEU A 188 -1.48 -7.22 2.78
CA LEU A 188 -1.91 -8.58 3.06
C LEU A 188 -1.21 -9.59 2.15
N GLY A 189 -0.99 -10.80 2.68
CA GLY A 189 -0.64 -11.99 1.89
C GLY A 189 0.78 -12.08 1.36
N VAL A 190 1.68 -11.19 1.79
CA VAL A 190 3.14 -11.34 1.56
C VAL A 190 3.80 -12.14 2.69
N GLN A 191 3.34 -11.94 3.92
CA GLN A 191 3.75 -12.67 5.11
C GLN A 191 2.51 -13.12 5.91
N LYS A 192 2.73 -13.91 6.97
CA LYS A 192 1.63 -14.33 7.88
C LYS A 192 0.92 -13.14 8.51
N VAL A 193 1.67 -12.10 8.87
CA VAL A 193 1.16 -10.86 9.44
C VAL A 193 1.17 -9.77 8.36
N PRO A 194 0.16 -8.88 8.31
CA PRO A 194 0.17 -7.75 7.41
C PRO A 194 1.41 -6.87 7.59
N LEU A 195 2.07 -6.51 6.48
CA LEU A 195 3.22 -5.62 6.51
C LEU A 195 2.77 -4.15 6.46
N VAL A 196 3.22 -3.33 7.40
CA VAL A 196 2.97 -1.87 7.36
C VAL A 196 3.77 -1.25 6.22
N HIS A 197 3.11 -0.48 5.36
CA HIS A 197 3.75 0.28 4.30
C HIS A 197 4.63 1.36 4.90
N ARG A 198 5.84 1.48 4.38
CA ARG A 198 6.69 2.64 4.61
C ARG A 198 6.88 3.33 3.27
N MET A 199 6.80 4.66 3.31
CA MET A 199 6.99 5.47 2.11
C MET A 199 8.29 5.05 1.42
N TRP A 200 8.23 4.89 0.10
CA TRP A 200 9.39 4.48 -0.68
C TRP A 200 10.58 5.42 -0.38
N ASP A 201 11.74 4.86 -0.06
CA ASP A 201 12.97 5.60 0.29
C ASP A 201 13.45 6.62 -0.74
N ILE A 202 13.11 6.46 -2.02
CA ILE A 202 13.37 7.43 -3.09
C ILE A 202 12.29 8.51 -3.22
N ALA A 203 11.22 8.42 -2.43
CA ALA A 203 10.08 9.32 -2.48
C ALA A 203 10.18 10.41 -1.41
N ARG A 204 9.72 11.61 -1.77
CA ARG A 204 9.54 12.75 -0.87
C ARG A 204 8.30 13.54 -1.25
N VAL A 205 7.85 14.41 -0.36
CA VAL A 205 6.83 15.41 -0.66
C VAL A 205 7.53 16.65 -1.22
N GLY A 206 7.15 17.11 -2.40
CA GLY A 206 7.64 18.35 -3.01
C GLY A 206 7.05 19.59 -2.36
N ASP A 207 7.58 20.77 -2.71
CA ASP A 207 7.11 22.06 -2.18
C ASP A 207 5.66 22.38 -2.59
N ASP A 208 5.20 21.77 -3.68
CA ASP A 208 3.83 21.80 -4.17
C ASP A 208 2.90 20.79 -3.48
N GLY A 209 3.42 20.03 -2.51
CA GLY A 209 2.69 18.97 -1.83
C GLY A 209 2.54 17.68 -2.63
N GLU A 210 3.13 17.59 -3.84
CA GLU A 210 3.07 16.39 -4.67
C GLU A 210 4.15 15.37 -4.28
N LEU A 211 3.86 14.08 -4.49
CA LEU A 211 4.87 13.04 -4.35
C LEU A 211 5.89 13.09 -5.50
N VAL A 212 7.16 13.19 -5.15
CA VAL A 212 8.30 13.16 -6.08
C VAL A 212 9.14 11.92 -5.81
N TYR A 213 9.68 11.29 -6.85
CA TYR A 213 10.49 10.06 -6.75
C TYR A 213 11.86 10.31 -7.39
N ASP A 214 12.72 11.06 -6.71
CA ASP A 214 13.99 11.58 -7.23
C ASP A 214 15.23 11.23 -6.39
N ASP A 215 15.08 10.45 -5.31
CA ASP A 215 16.17 10.06 -4.39
C ASP A 215 16.87 11.25 -3.69
N ASN A 216 16.27 12.44 -3.77
CA ASN A 216 16.69 13.61 -3.01
C ASN A 216 15.94 13.58 -1.67
N LYS A 217 16.64 13.78 -0.55
CA LYS A 217 16.06 13.87 0.79
C LYS A 217 16.26 15.24 1.38
#